data_AF-L1I532-F1
#
_entry.id   AF-L1I532-F1
#
_cell.length_a   1.000
_cell.length_b   1.000
_cell.length_c   1.000
_cell.angle_alpha   90.00
_cell.angle_beta   90.00
_cell.angle_gamma   90.00
#
_symmetry.space_group_name_H-M   'P 1'
#
loop_
_entity.id
_entity.type
_entity.pdbx_description
1 polymer ?
#
loop_
_entity_poly.entity_id
_entity_poly.type
_entity_poly.pdbx_seq_one_letter_code
_entity_poly.pdbx_strand_id
1 'polypeptide(L)'
;MEQRSGRDSNRPDYLAQALAKVAQAQQEFFAKSGDVEKARALVRLREAEHDLTVLKGADSELEGDKKRAEAQVRLRKEQLRLAELEGDKKKTAEAQVRLRKEQLRLAELEDDKKKTAEAQVRLSKDELKLAELEGNKKKTAEAQVQLSKDELKLAELEGDDKKTAEAQVQLSKDELKLAKFEGNKKKTAEAQVQLSKEELKLAKFEGNDKKTAEAQVQLSKDELKLAKFEGDEELAHAKRNLTEANLNLSVATVSELLRNATGEDAARLSRELEVASVMAQASSFQFCVKWPLKST
;
A
#
# COMPACT_ATOMS: atom_id res chain seq x y z
N MET A 1 -37.04 -32.75 -13.27
CA MET A 1 -36.30 -33.03 -14.52
C MET A 1 -36.43 -31.80 -15.40
N GLU A 2 -35.55 -30.81 -15.18
CA GLU A 2 -35.53 -29.59 -16.00
C GLU A 2 -34.65 -29.80 -17.24
N GLN A 3 -35.19 -29.37 -18.37
CA GLN A 3 -34.63 -29.49 -19.70
C GLN A 3 -33.35 -28.66 -19.82
N ARG A 4 -32.19 -29.33 -19.91
CA ARG A 4 -30.95 -28.76 -20.47
C ARG A 4 -30.72 -29.30 -21.89
N SER A 5 -31.67 -29.06 -22.80
CA SER A 5 -31.54 -29.47 -24.22
C SER A 5 -31.50 -28.25 -25.16
N GLY A 6 -30.34 -27.58 -25.17
CA GLY A 6 -30.09 -26.46 -26.07
C GLY A 6 -28.61 -26.06 -26.14
N ARG A 7 -27.67 -26.99 -25.93
CA ARG A 7 -26.24 -26.70 -26.08
C ARG A 7 -25.82 -26.80 -27.55
N ASP A 8 -25.68 -25.62 -28.18
CA ASP A 8 -24.97 -25.27 -29.41
C ASP A 8 -24.75 -26.35 -30.47
N SER A 9 -25.67 -26.45 -31.44
CA SER A 9 -25.46 -27.20 -32.69
C SER A 9 -24.32 -26.66 -33.57
N ASN A 10 -23.82 -25.44 -33.30
CA ASN A 10 -22.75 -24.80 -34.08
C ASN A 10 -21.35 -24.87 -33.43
N ARG A 11 -21.25 -25.42 -32.21
CA ARG A 11 -19.96 -25.50 -31.48
C ARG A 11 -18.84 -26.23 -32.24
N PRO A 12 -19.10 -27.31 -33.01
CA PRO A 12 -18.07 -27.98 -33.81
C PRO A 12 -17.48 -27.08 -34.89
N ASP A 13 -18.31 -26.28 -35.55
CA ASP A 13 -17.88 -25.39 -36.64
C ASP A 13 -17.00 -24.24 -36.12
N TYR A 14 -17.33 -23.67 -34.95
CA TYR A 14 -16.51 -22.64 -34.31
C TYR A 14 -15.14 -23.17 -33.85
N LEU A 15 -15.09 -24.41 -33.33
CA LEU A 15 -13.82 -25.03 -32.93
C LEU A 15 -12.92 -25.32 -34.15
N ALA A 16 -13.49 -25.80 -35.25
CA ALA A 16 -12.76 -26.01 -36.50
C ALA A 16 -12.21 -24.69 -37.05
N GLN A 17 -13.01 -23.63 -37.04
CA GLN A 17 -12.56 -22.29 -37.46
C GLN A 17 -11.44 -21.74 -36.57
N ALA A 18 -11.53 -21.91 -35.24
CA ALA A 18 -10.50 -21.47 -34.31
C ALA A 18 -9.18 -22.23 -34.52
N LEU A 19 -9.23 -23.55 -34.75
CA LEU A 19 -8.05 -24.35 -35.09
C LEU A 19 -7.41 -23.90 -36.41
N ALA A 20 -8.21 -23.59 -37.43
CA ALA A 20 -7.70 -23.06 -38.69
C ALA A 20 -7.01 -21.71 -38.50
N LYS A 21 -7.57 -20.81 -37.68
CA LYS A 21 -6.93 -19.52 -37.33
C LYS A 21 -5.60 -19.72 -36.61
N VAL A 22 -5.50 -20.66 -35.67
CA VAL A 22 -4.23 -20.98 -35.00
C VAL A 22 -3.20 -21.47 -36.04
N ALA A 23 -3.59 -22.40 -36.92
CA ALA A 23 -2.69 -22.91 -37.95
C ALA A 23 -2.19 -21.81 -38.90
N GLN A 24 -3.08 -20.91 -39.33
CA GLN A 24 -2.71 -19.76 -40.15
C GLN A 24 -1.73 -18.83 -39.41
N ALA A 25 -2.02 -18.47 -38.16
CA ALA A 25 -1.15 -17.61 -37.36
C ALA A 25 0.24 -18.24 -37.10
N GLN A 26 0.30 -19.58 -36.95
CA GLN A 26 1.57 -20.31 -36.87
C GLN A 26 2.38 -20.18 -38.16
N GLN A 27 1.75 -20.38 -39.33
CA GLN A 27 2.43 -20.22 -40.62
C GLN A 27 2.95 -18.79 -40.79
N GLU A 28 2.13 -17.78 -40.47
CA GLU A 28 2.54 -16.38 -40.51
C GLU A 28 3.76 -16.11 -39.60
N PHE A 29 3.78 -16.65 -38.39
CA PHE A 29 4.90 -16.49 -37.45
C PHE A 29 6.23 -17.02 -38.02
N PHE A 30 6.21 -18.19 -38.67
CA PHE A 30 7.41 -18.74 -39.30
C PHE A 30 7.80 -18.00 -40.59
N ALA A 31 6.83 -17.38 -41.27
CA ALA A 31 7.08 -16.63 -42.51
C ALA A 31 7.63 -15.22 -42.28
N LYS A 32 7.43 -14.61 -41.09
CA LYS A 32 7.95 -13.27 -40.80
C LYS A 32 9.45 -13.30 -40.45
N SER A 33 10.20 -12.43 -41.12
CA SER A 33 11.56 -12.05 -40.76
C SER A 33 11.54 -10.65 -40.11
N GLY A 34 12.41 -10.42 -39.12
CA GLY A 34 12.43 -9.18 -38.33
C GLY A 34 11.82 -9.35 -36.93
N ASP A 35 12.46 -8.78 -35.91
CA ASP A 35 12.07 -8.99 -34.51
C ASP A 35 10.67 -8.44 -34.20
N VAL A 36 10.33 -7.26 -34.76
CA VAL A 36 9.03 -6.62 -34.55
C VAL A 36 7.93 -7.35 -35.32
N GLU A 37 8.13 -7.69 -36.60
CA GLU A 37 7.13 -8.44 -37.38
C GLU A 37 6.88 -9.83 -36.78
N LYS A 38 7.95 -10.49 -36.32
CA LYS A 38 7.85 -11.80 -35.66
C LYS A 38 7.14 -11.70 -34.32
N ALA A 39 7.39 -10.66 -33.52
CA ALA A 39 6.66 -10.41 -32.28
C ALA A 39 5.16 -10.15 -32.54
N ARG A 40 4.81 -9.35 -33.56
CA ARG A 40 3.42 -9.11 -33.96
C ARG A 40 2.72 -10.40 -34.40
N ALA A 41 3.40 -11.24 -35.19
CA ALA A 41 2.86 -12.53 -35.60
C ALA A 41 2.67 -13.47 -34.41
N LEU A 42 3.60 -13.46 -33.44
CA LEU A 42 3.48 -14.24 -32.21
C LEU A 42 2.31 -13.78 -31.34
N VAL A 43 2.05 -12.47 -31.24
CA VAL A 43 0.86 -11.95 -30.55
C VAL A 43 -0.42 -12.51 -31.20
N ARG A 44 -0.55 -12.45 -32.53
CA ARG A 44 -1.72 -13.03 -33.24
C ARG A 44 -1.88 -14.52 -32.99
N LEU A 45 -0.77 -15.26 -32.95
CA LEU A 45 -0.79 -16.68 -32.60
C LEU A 45 -1.31 -16.89 -31.17
N ARG A 46 -0.82 -16.13 -30.19
CA ARG A 46 -1.31 -16.22 -28.81
C ARG A 46 -2.78 -15.80 -28.65
N GLU A 47 -3.23 -14.82 -29.44
CA GLU A 47 -4.66 -14.44 -29.48
C GLU A 47 -5.52 -15.60 -29.98
N ALA A 48 -5.13 -16.24 -31.09
CA ALA A 48 -5.85 -17.39 -31.62
C ALA A 48 -5.84 -18.60 -30.66
N GLU A 49 -4.71 -18.86 -29.98
CA GLU A 49 -4.61 -19.91 -28.95
C GLU A 49 -5.49 -19.62 -27.72
N HIS A 50 -5.54 -18.35 -27.29
CA HIS A 50 -6.43 -17.92 -26.21
C HIS A 50 -7.90 -18.12 -26.58
N ASP A 51 -8.32 -17.68 -27.77
CA ASP A 51 -9.70 -17.85 -28.25
C ASP A 51 -10.08 -19.33 -28.32
N LEU A 52 -9.17 -20.18 -28.81
CA LEU A 52 -9.35 -21.63 -28.83
C LEU A 52 -9.51 -22.20 -27.40
N THR A 53 -8.75 -21.69 -26.43
CA THR A 53 -8.85 -22.10 -25.02
C THR A 53 -10.19 -21.71 -24.41
N VAL A 54 -10.70 -20.50 -24.72
CA VAL A 54 -12.02 -20.04 -24.29
C VAL A 54 -13.13 -20.96 -24.84
N LEU A 55 -13.04 -21.35 -26.11
CA LEU A 55 -14.03 -22.20 -26.80
C LEU A 55 -14.01 -23.67 -26.36
N LYS A 56 -12.81 -24.22 -26.12
CA LYS A 56 -12.67 -25.62 -25.65
C LYS A 56 -13.38 -25.81 -24.31
N GLY A 57 -13.32 -24.82 -23.41
CA GLY A 57 -13.80 -24.97 -22.04
C GLY A 57 -13.05 -26.08 -21.31
N ALA A 58 -13.30 -26.23 -20.01
CA ALA A 58 -12.83 -27.38 -19.23
C ALA A 58 -14.04 -28.12 -18.65
N ASP A 59 -13.81 -29.36 -18.21
CA ASP A 59 -14.84 -30.20 -17.60
C ASP A 59 -15.35 -29.63 -16.26
N SER A 60 -14.57 -28.76 -15.62
CA SER A 60 -14.98 -27.94 -14.47
C SER A 60 -14.77 -26.44 -14.76
N GLU A 61 -15.64 -25.60 -14.18
CA GLU A 61 -15.61 -24.14 -14.39
C GLU A 61 -14.30 -23.52 -13.88
N LEU A 62 -13.85 -23.91 -12.68
CA LEU A 62 -12.62 -23.40 -12.07
C LEU A 62 -11.36 -23.73 -12.88
N GLU A 63 -11.23 -24.97 -13.34
CA GLU A 63 -10.08 -25.38 -14.18
C GLU A 63 -10.11 -24.68 -15.54
N GLY A 64 -11.30 -24.40 -16.06
CA GLY A 64 -11.50 -23.64 -17.29
C GLY A 64 -11.05 -22.20 -17.14
N ASP A 65 -11.42 -21.55 -16.03
CA ASP A 65 -11.04 -20.17 -15.75
C ASP A 65 -9.55 -20.02 -15.47
N LYS A 66 -8.93 -20.98 -14.78
CA LYS A 66 -7.47 -21.01 -14.61
C LYS A 66 -6.74 -21.10 -15.95
N LYS A 67 -7.15 -22.05 -16.82
CA LYS A 67 -6.56 -22.20 -18.17
C LYS A 67 -6.72 -20.95 -19.04
N ARG A 68 -7.88 -20.30 -18.97
CA ARG A 68 -8.13 -19.02 -19.67
C ARG A 68 -7.23 -17.92 -19.13
N ALA A 69 -7.12 -17.78 -17.81
CA ALA A 69 -6.23 -16.80 -17.19
C ALA A 69 -4.76 -17.05 -17.56
N GLU A 70 -4.29 -18.29 -17.56
CA GLU A 70 -2.94 -18.64 -17.99
C GLU A 70 -2.69 -18.31 -19.47
N ALA A 71 -3.64 -18.63 -20.36
CA ALA A 71 -3.56 -18.28 -21.77
C ALA A 71 -3.53 -16.75 -21.98
N GLN A 72 -4.33 -16.02 -21.21
CA GLN A 72 -4.36 -14.55 -21.24
C GLN A 72 -3.04 -13.94 -20.74
N VAL A 73 -2.43 -14.49 -19.68
CA VAL A 73 -1.10 -14.08 -19.20
C VAL A 73 -0.04 -14.29 -20.29
N ARG A 74 -0.06 -15.43 -21.00
CA ARG A 74 0.86 -15.70 -22.11
C ARG A 74 0.71 -14.67 -23.22
N LEU A 75 -0.54 -14.36 -23.61
CA LEU A 75 -0.83 -13.31 -24.58
C LEU A 75 -0.30 -11.95 -24.13
N ARG A 76 -0.58 -11.52 -22.89
CA ARG A 76 -0.09 -10.24 -22.36
C ARG A 76 1.43 -10.16 -22.32
N LYS A 77 2.12 -11.26 -22.05
CA LYS A 77 3.58 -11.32 -22.06
C LYS A 77 4.15 -11.02 -23.45
N GLU A 78 3.55 -11.56 -24.51
CA GLU A 78 3.98 -11.25 -25.87
C GLU A 78 3.61 -9.82 -26.29
N GLN A 79 2.46 -9.30 -25.84
CA GLN A 79 2.09 -7.89 -26.05
C GLN A 79 3.07 -6.93 -25.36
N LEU A 80 3.55 -7.25 -24.15
CA LEU A 80 4.59 -6.49 -23.47
C LEU A 80 5.90 -6.51 -24.26
N ARG A 81 6.35 -7.69 -24.70
CA ARG A 81 7.56 -7.82 -25.51
C ARG A 81 7.47 -7.04 -26.82
N LEU A 82 6.31 -7.04 -27.46
CA LEU A 82 6.07 -6.22 -28.65
C LEU A 82 6.19 -4.72 -28.33
N ALA A 83 5.58 -4.25 -27.24
CA ALA A 83 5.70 -2.84 -26.83
C ALA A 83 7.15 -2.43 -26.52
N GLU A 84 7.91 -3.30 -25.86
CA GLU A 84 9.34 -3.10 -25.60
C GLU A 84 10.15 -2.95 -26.89
N LEU A 85 9.89 -3.79 -27.89
CA LEU A 85 10.54 -3.72 -29.21
C LEU A 85 10.14 -2.46 -30.00
N GLU A 86 8.91 -1.99 -29.84
CA GLU A 86 8.45 -0.73 -30.46
C GLU A 86 9.04 0.52 -29.79
N GLY A 87 9.61 0.41 -28.58
CA GLY A 87 10.40 1.44 -27.93
C GLY A 87 9.60 2.56 -27.24
N ASP A 88 8.28 2.49 -27.22
CA ASP A 88 7.42 3.47 -26.56
C ASP A 88 7.29 3.14 -25.07
N LYS A 89 7.98 3.91 -24.23
CA LYS A 89 7.99 3.72 -22.76
C LYS A 89 6.59 3.71 -22.14
N LYS A 90 5.66 4.54 -22.64
CA LYS A 90 4.31 4.61 -22.10
C LYS A 90 3.54 3.34 -22.47
N LYS A 91 3.60 2.92 -23.74
CA LYS A 91 2.97 1.65 -24.17
C LYS A 91 3.54 0.45 -23.46
N THR A 92 4.85 0.41 -23.20
CA THR A 92 5.50 -0.64 -22.41
C THR A 92 4.96 -0.67 -20.99
N ALA A 93 4.86 0.48 -20.32
CA ALA A 93 4.29 0.56 -18.97
C ALA A 93 2.80 0.14 -18.95
N GLU A 94 1.99 0.56 -19.92
CA GLU A 94 0.60 0.14 -20.05
C GLU A 94 0.48 -1.38 -20.27
N ALA A 95 1.30 -1.96 -21.14
CA ALA A 95 1.34 -3.40 -21.39
C ALA A 95 1.78 -4.17 -20.14
N GLN A 96 2.72 -3.62 -19.37
CA GLN A 96 3.17 -4.21 -18.12
C GLN A 96 2.06 -4.21 -17.06
N VAL A 97 1.34 -3.10 -16.89
CA VAL A 97 0.16 -3.04 -15.99
C VAL A 97 -0.90 -4.07 -16.40
N ARG A 98 -1.19 -4.21 -17.71
CA ARG A 98 -2.13 -5.22 -18.20
C ARG A 98 -1.66 -6.64 -17.88
N LEU A 99 -0.38 -6.94 -18.06
CA LEU A 99 0.19 -8.24 -17.68
C LEU A 99 0.05 -8.50 -16.17
N ARG A 100 0.32 -7.50 -15.32
CA ARG A 100 0.16 -7.62 -13.87
C ARG A 100 -1.28 -7.89 -13.44
N LYS A 101 -2.27 -7.26 -14.10
CA LYS A 101 -3.70 -7.52 -13.82
C LYS A 101 -4.08 -8.97 -14.07
N GLU A 102 -3.60 -9.56 -15.16
CA GLU A 102 -3.86 -10.98 -15.44
C GLU A 102 -3.11 -11.91 -14.48
N GLN A 103 -1.88 -11.55 -14.07
CA GLN A 103 -1.14 -12.31 -13.05
C GLN A 103 -1.83 -12.27 -11.68
N LEU A 104 -2.40 -11.12 -11.31
CA LEU A 104 -3.20 -10.98 -10.10
C LEU A 104 -4.44 -11.87 -10.16
N ARG A 105 -5.21 -11.80 -11.26
CA ARG A 105 -6.37 -12.66 -11.47
C ARG A 105 -6.02 -14.14 -11.39
N LEU A 106 -4.89 -14.54 -11.96
CA LEU A 106 -4.42 -15.91 -11.86
C LEU A 106 -4.10 -16.30 -10.41
N ALA A 107 -3.46 -15.42 -9.63
CA ALA A 107 -3.18 -15.67 -8.22
C ALA A 107 -4.47 -15.78 -7.37
N GLU A 108 -5.48 -14.95 -7.66
CA GLU A 108 -6.79 -15.02 -7.01
C GLU A 108 -7.49 -16.36 -7.27
N LEU A 109 -7.35 -16.93 -8.48
CA LEU A 109 -7.87 -18.26 -8.82
C LEU A 109 -7.12 -19.40 -8.15
N GLU A 110 -5.88 -19.18 -7.69
CA GLU A 110 -5.11 -20.18 -6.93
C GLU A 110 -5.45 -20.20 -5.44
N ASP A 111 -6.30 -19.27 -4.96
CA ASP A 111 -6.72 -19.09 -3.57
C ASP A 111 -5.55 -18.97 -2.57
N ASP A 112 -4.42 -18.45 -3.04
CA ASP A 112 -3.25 -18.16 -2.21
C ASP A 112 -3.22 -16.66 -1.88
N LYS A 113 -3.64 -16.34 -0.65
CA LYS A 113 -3.72 -14.96 -0.16
C LYS A 113 -2.36 -14.23 -0.23
N LYS A 114 -1.26 -14.93 0.06
CA LYS A 114 0.07 -14.33 0.04
C LYS A 114 0.50 -14.01 -1.39
N LYS A 115 0.35 -14.97 -2.32
CA LYS A 115 0.63 -14.72 -3.74
C LYS A 115 -0.24 -13.61 -4.31
N THR A 116 -1.51 -13.54 -3.91
CA THR A 116 -2.44 -12.49 -4.32
C THR A 116 -1.95 -11.11 -3.84
N ALA A 117 -1.56 -10.99 -2.57
CA ALA A 117 -1.02 -9.75 -2.03
C ALA A 117 0.31 -9.34 -2.70
N GLU A 118 1.22 -10.30 -2.95
CA GLU A 118 2.46 -10.04 -3.70
C GLU A 118 2.17 -9.56 -5.13
N ALA A 119 1.15 -10.13 -5.78
CA ALA A 119 0.72 -9.71 -7.11
C ALA A 119 0.09 -8.30 -7.10
N GLN A 120 -0.69 -7.95 -6.07
CA GLN A 120 -1.22 -6.59 -5.87
C GLN A 120 -0.09 -5.56 -5.71
N VAL A 121 0.90 -5.82 -4.85
CA VAL A 121 2.07 -4.93 -4.68
C VAL A 121 2.80 -4.71 -6.01
N ARG A 122 3.00 -5.76 -6.79
CA ARG A 122 3.65 -5.65 -8.11
C ARG A 122 2.81 -4.85 -9.10
N LEU A 123 1.50 -5.03 -9.11
CA LEU A 123 0.58 -4.25 -9.94
C LEU A 123 0.64 -2.76 -9.56
N SER A 124 0.53 -2.44 -8.28
CA SER A 124 0.56 -1.06 -7.78
C SER A 124 1.91 -0.37 -8.06
N LYS A 125 3.02 -1.10 -8.02
CA LYS A 125 4.34 -0.58 -8.46
C LYS A 125 4.37 -0.20 -9.93
N ASP A 126 3.74 -1.00 -10.80
CA ASP A 126 3.72 -0.73 -12.23
C ASP A 126 2.68 0.36 -12.58
N GLU A 127 1.56 0.46 -11.86
CA GLU A 127 0.59 1.56 -11.97
C GLU A 127 1.19 2.89 -11.51
N LEU A 128 1.99 2.90 -10.44
CA LEU A 128 2.74 4.08 -10.00
C LEU A 128 3.69 4.59 -11.09
N LYS A 129 4.52 3.71 -11.66
CA LYS A 129 5.43 4.07 -12.77
C LYS A 129 4.66 4.63 -13.97
N LEU A 130 3.50 4.04 -14.30
CA LEU A 130 2.66 4.54 -15.39
C LEU A 130 2.14 5.95 -15.07
N ALA A 131 1.67 6.19 -13.84
CA ALA A 131 1.23 7.52 -13.41
C ALA A 131 2.35 8.57 -13.46
N GLU A 132 3.58 8.19 -13.08
CA GLU A 132 4.78 9.04 -13.22
C GLU A 132 5.07 9.39 -14.69
N LEU A 133 4.99 8.42 -15.60
CA LEU A 133 5.17 8.63 -17.04
C LEU A 133 4.07 9.52 -17.65
N GLU A 134 2.84 9.48 -17.12
CA GLU A 134 1.76 10.39 -17.51
C GLU A 134 1.97 11.83 -17.01
N GLY A 135 2.89 12.05 -16.07
CA GLY A 135 3.20 13.38 -15.52
C GLY A 135 2.10 13.97 -14.62
N ASN A 136 1.09 13.19 -14.24
CA ASN A 136 0.02 13.66 -13.37
C ASN A 136 0.37 13.45 -11.90
N LYS A 137 0.89 14.50 -11.26
CA LYS A 137 1.31 14.47 -9.84
C LYS A 137 0.23 13.98 -8.87
N LYS A 138 -1.05 14.28 -9.12
CA LYS A 138 -2.14 13.81 -8.27
C LYS A 138 -2.32 12.29 -8.41
N LYS A 139 -2.37 11.78 -9.65
CA LYS A 139 -2.43 10.33 -9.90
C LYS A 139 -1.22 9.61 -9.33
N THR A 140 -0.02 10.19 -9.43
CA THR A 140 1.19 9.61 -8.82
C THR A 140 1.05 9.52 -7.31
N ALA A 141 0.54 10.55 -6.64
CA ALA A 141 0.29 10.52 -5.19
C ALA A 141 -0.80 9.49 -4.81
N GLU A 142 -1.89 9.40 -5.59
CA GLU A 142 -2.95 8.40 -5.40
C GLU A 142 -2.40 6.96 -5.58
N ALA A 143 -1.57 6.72 -6.60
CA ALA A 143 -0.94 5.42 -6.86
C ALA A 143 0.08 5.04 -5.77
N GLN A 144 0.82 6.03 -5.25
CA GLN A 144 1.76 5.83 -4.15
C GLN A 144 1.02 5.37 -2.87
N VAL A 145 -0.10 6.02 -2.53
CA VAL A 145 -0.96 5.60 -1.41
C VAL A 145 -1.49 4.18 -1.61
N GLN A 146 -1.93 3.85 -2.82
CA GLN A 146 -2.41 2.50 -3.13
C GLN A 146 -1.31 1.45 -2.96
N LEU A 147 -0.09 1.74 -3.43
CA LEU A 147 1.06 0.87 -3.23
C LEU A 147 1.34 0.62 -1.74
N SER A 148 1.36 1.65 -0.91
CA SER A 148 1.58 1.48 0.53
C SER A 148 0.47 0.69 1.22
N LYS A 149 -0.78 0.79 0.77
CA LYS A 149 -1.89 -0.06 1.27
C LYS A 149 -1.65 -1.53 0.96
N ASP A 150 -1.18 -1.84 -0.25
CA ASP A 150 -0.92 -3.22 -0.65
C ASP A 150 0.33 -3.79 0.04
N GLU A 151 1.36 -2.97 0.24
CA GLU A 151 2.55 -3.35 1.02
C GLU A 151 2.21 -3.58 2.51
N LEU A 152 1.30 -2.77 3.08
CA LEU A 152 0.80 -2.99 4.44
C LEU A 152 0.05 -4.33 4.55
N LYS A 153 -0.90 -4.62 3.65
CA LYS A 153 -1.60 -5.91 3.64
C LYS A 153 -0.65 -7.09 3.51
N LEU A 154 0.39 -6.97 2.68
CA LEU A 154 1.40 -8.01 2.52
C LEU A 154 2.18 -8.21 3.83
N ALA A 155 2.59 -7.13 4.50
CA ALA A 155 3.27 -7.21 5.79
C ALA A 155 2.40 -7.87 6.88
N GLU A 156 1.10 -7.54 6.92
CA GLU A 156 0.14 -8.18 7.83
C GLU A 156 0.02 -9.69 7.58
N LEU A 157 0.01 -10.12 6.31
CA LEU A 157 -0.02 -11.55 5.94
C LEU A 157 1.29 -12.27 6.23
N GLU A 158 2.43 -11.57 6.23
CA GLU A 158 3.72 -12.14 6.63
C GLU A 158 3.82 -12.34 8.15
N GLY A 159 2.98 -11.68 8.95
CA GLY A 159 2.97 -11.79 10.41
C GLY A 159 4.17 -11.11 11.09
N ASP A 160 4.79 -10.14 10.42
CA ASP A 160 5.90 -9.36 10.96
C ASP A 160 5.35 -8.03 11.49
N ASP A 161 5.15 -7.95 12.81
CA ASP A 161 4.60 -6.78 13.50
C ASP A 161 5.43 -5.52 13.26
N LYS A 162 6.76 -5.66 13.17
CA LYS A 162 7.66 -4.53 12.92
C LYS A 162 7.48 -4.01 11.51
N LYS A 163 7.50 -4.89 10.50
CA LYS A 163 7.23 -4.49 9.11
C LYS A 163 5.84 -3.90 8.95
N THR A 164 4.85 -4.42 9.67
CA THR A 164 3.48 -3.89 9.65
C THR A 164 3.44 -2.47 10.19
N ALA A 165 4.09 -2.21 11.32
CA ALA A 165 4.20 -0.86 11.88
C ALA A 165 4.96 0.10 10.96
N GLU A 166 6.07 -0.34 10.36
CA GLU A 166 6.82 0.43 9.35
C GLU A 166 5.97 0.75 8.12
N ALA A 167 5.17 -0.20 7.64
CA ALA A 167 4.26 -0.01 6.50
C ALA A 167 3.10 0.94 6.84
N GLN A 168 2.56 0.92 8.07
CA GLN A 168 1.54 1.89 8.52
C GLN A 168 2.08 3.33 8.54
N VAL A 169 3.32 3.51 9.02
CA VAL A 169 4.00 4.82 8.96
C VAL A 169 4.19 5.27 7.53
N GLN A 170 4.62 4.37 6.63
CA GLN A 170 4.82 4.71 5.22
C GLN A 170 3.51 5.10 4.53
N LEU A 171 2.43 4.35 4.76
CA LEU A 171 1.09 4.69 4.27
C LEU A 171 0.66 6.08 4.74
N SER A 172 0.83 6.38 6.02
CA SER A 172 0.47 7.70 6.59
C SER A 172 1.30 8.84 5.98
N LYS A 173 2.58 8.61 5.66
CA LYS A 173 3.43 9.59 4.94
C LYS A 173 2.89 9.88 3.56
N ASP A 174 2.45 8.85 2.84
CA ASP A 174 1.96 9.00 1.48
C ASP A 174 0.55 9.62 1.44
N GLU A 175 -0.31 9.30 2.42
CA GLU A 175 -1.60 9.99 2.62
C GLU A 175 -1.42 11.48 2.97
N LEU A 176 -0.42 11.81 3.80
CA LEU A 176 -0.07 13.19 4.09
C LEU A 176 0.41 13.95 2.84
N LYS A 177 1.21 13.32 1.97
CA LYS A 177 1.62 13.92 0.70
C LYS A 177 0.41 14.18 -0.20
N LEU A 178 -0.51 13.22 -0.30
CA LEU A 178 -1.74 13.38 -1.07
C LEU A 178 -2.61 14.51 -0.52
N ALA A 179 -2.80 14.58 0.80
CA ALA A 179 -3.55 15.66 1.46
C ALA A 179 -2.94 17.05 1.19
N LYS A 180 -1.60 17.15 1.19
CA LYS A 180 -0.89 18.39 0.80
C LYS A 180 -1.15 18.77 -0.65
N PHE A 181 -1.20 17.79 -1.57
CA PHE A 181 -1.55 18.03 -2.97
C PHE A 181 -3.00 18.51 -3.15
N GLU A 182 -3.95 18.02 -2.36
CA GLU A 182 -5.34 18.48 -2.38
C GLU A 182 -5.51 19.92 -1.88
N GLY A 183 -4.50 20.48 -1.18
CA GLY A 183 -4.47 21.88 -0.74
C GLY A 183 -5.39 22.21 0.45
N ASN A 184 -6.06 21.22 1.04
CA ASN A 184 -6.88 21.41 2.22
C ASN A 184 -6.03 21.39 3.49
N LYS A 185 -5.89 22.54 4.14
CA LYS A 185 -5.07 22.71 5.36
C LYS A 185 -5.57 21.86 6.54
N LYS A 186 -6.88 21.72 6.71
CA LYS A 186 -7.46 20.90 7.79
C LYS A 186 -7.16 19.41 7.55
N LYS A 187 -7.45 18.90 6.34
CA LYS A 187 -7.10 17.51 5.96
C LYS A 187 -5.60 17.23 6.08
N THR A 188 -4.75 18.20 5.72
CA THR A 188 -3.30 18.07 5.88
C THR A 188 -2.91 17.96 7.35
N ALA A 189 -3.53 18.75 8.24
CA ALA A 189 -3.30 18.67 9.67
C ALA A 189 -3.82 17.34 10.25
N GLU A 190 -4.98 16.86 9.82
CA GLU A 190 -5.52 15.54 10.18
C GLU A 190 -4.57 14.40 9.77
N ALA A 191 -4.10 14.39 8.53
CA ALA A 191 -3.16 13.40 8.03
C ALA A 191 -1.80 13.46 8.77
N GLN A 192 -1.35 14.67 9.14
CA GLN A 192 -0.13 14.85 9.93
C GLN A 192 -0.27 14.25 11.33
N VAL A 193 -1.42 14.45 11.98
CA VAL A 193 -1.73 13.82 13.29
C VAL A 193 -1.75 12.30 13.17
N GLN A 194 -2.35 11.74 12.11
CA GLN A 194 -2.34 10.29 11.90
C GLN A 194 -0.92 9.74 11.73
N LEU A 195 -0.08 10.40 10.93
CA LEU A 195 1.33 10.04 10.80
C LEU A 195 2.04 10.01 12.16
N SER A 196 1.88 11.05 12.98
CA SER A 196 2.52 11.08 14.30
C SER A 196 1.97 10.03 15.26
N LYS A 197 0.71 9.60 15.12
CA LYS A 197 0.16 8.46 15.87
C LYS A 197 0.85 7.15 15.48
N GLU A 198 1.05 6.91 14.19
CA GLU A 198 1.73 5.70 13.73
C GLU A 198 3.23 5.71 14.11
N GLU A 199 3.90 6.85 14.00
CA GLU A 199 5.29 7.00 14.46
C GLU A 199 5.43 6.77 15.98
N LEU A 200 4.46 7.23 16.77
CA LEU A 200 4.41 6.96 18.21
C LEU A 200 4.21 5.47 18.51
N LYS A 201 3.32 4.77 17.77
CA LYS A 201 3.14 3.32 17.93
C LYS A 201 4.43 2.57 17.60
N LEU A 202 5.11 2.93 16.51
CA LEU A 202 6.38 2.33 16.12
C LEU A 202 7.46 2.60 17.19
N ALA A 203 7.56 3.81 17.71
CA ALA A 203 8.51 4.14 18.77
C ALA A 203 8.27 3.35 20.07
N LYS A 204 7.00 3.14 20.44
CA LYS A 204 6.61 2.28 21.57
C LYS A 204 7.01 0.82 21.33
N PHE A 205 6.80 0.32 20.11
CA PHE A 205 7.19 -1.03 19.73
C PHE A 205 8.71 -1.25 19.80
N GLU A 206 9.51 -0.25 19.41
CA GLU A 206 10.97 -0.30 19.54
C GLU A 206 11.47 -0.30 21.01
N GLY A 207 10.62 0.01 21.98
CA GLY A 207 10.94 -0.03 23.41
C GLY A 207 11.92 1.07 23.87
N ASN A 208 12.05 2.15 23.11
CA ASN A 208 12.91 3.28 23.49
C ASN A 208 12.07 4.39 24.12
N ASP A 209 12.19 4.56 25.44
CA ASP A 209 11.43 5.53 26.24
C ASP A 209 11.60 6.97 25.72
N LYS A 210 12.84 7.35 25.36
CA LYS A 210 13.13 8.70 24.84
C LYS A 210 12.52 8.91 23.47
N LYS A 211 12.72 7.99 22.53
CA LYS A 211 12.08 8.07 21.20
C LYS A 211 10.56 8.13 21.32
N THR A 212 9.99 7.36 22.25
CA THR A 212 8.55 7.36 22.54
C THR A 212 8.10 8.74 23.04
N ALA A 213 8.84 9.33 23.97
CA ALA A 213 8.52 10.66 24.49
C ALA A 213 8.70 11.77 23.42
N GLU A 214 9.72 11.67 22.58
CA GLU A 214 9.93 12.58 21.43
C GLU A 214 8.77 12.49 20.43
N ALA A 215 8.34 11.28 20.08
CA ALA A 215 7.18 11.05 19.22
C ALA A 215 5.88 11.58 19.84
N GLN A 216 5.70 11.43 21.16
CA GLN A 216 4.54 11.96 21.88
C GLN A 216 4.49 13.50 21.84
N VAL A 217 5.65 14.15 22.00
CA VAL A 217 5.76 15.61 21.84
C VAL A 217 5.41 16.03 20.42
N GLN A 218 5.90 15.30 19.41
CA GLN A 218 5.60 15.59 18.02
C GLN A 218 4.10 15.44 17.71
N LEU A 219 3.47 14.36 18.17
CA LEU A 219 2.02 14.18 18.08
C LEU A 219 1.27 15.35 18.72
N SER A 220 1.66 15.75 19.93
CA SER A 220 1.00 16.86 20.64
C SER A 220 1.16 18.20 19.90
N LYS A 221 2.31 18.44 19.24
CA LYS A 221 2.51 19.62 18.38
C LYS A 221 1.60 19.60 17.16
N ASP A 222 1.38 18.43 16.56
CA ASP A 222 0.56 18.30 15.37
C ASP A 222 -0.94 18.35 15.72
N GLU A 223 -1.37 17.79 16.85
CA GLU A 223 -2.71 17.98 17.42
C GLU A 223 -2.98 19.46 17.73
N LEU A 224 -1.99 20.18 18.28
CA LEU A 224 -2.11 21.62 18.51
C LEU A 224 -2.30 22.41 17.21
N LYS A 225 -1.70 21.98 16.09
CA LYS A 225 -1.93 22.62 14.79
C LYS A 225 -3.34 22.32 14.26
N LEU A 226 -3.83 21.08 14.44
CA LEU A 226 -5.17 20.69 14.03
C LEU A 226 -6.25 21.41 14.85
N ALA A 227 -6.06 21.52 16.16
CA ALA A 227 -7.01 22.14 17.07
C ALA A 227 -7.31 23.61 16.74
N LYS A 228 -6.40 24.32 16.05
CA LYS A 228 -6.64 25.68 15.52
C LYS A 228 -7.80 25.74 14.50
N PHE A 229 -8.23 24.59 13.96
CA PHE A 229 -9.36 24.46 13.05
C PHE A 229 -10.63 23.90 13.73
N GLU A 230 -10.55 23.50 15.01
CA GLU A 230 -11.61 22.77 15.72
C GLU A 230 -12.30 23.64 16.76
N GLY A 231 -11.57 24.52 17.44
CA GLY A 231 -12.14 25.44 18.42
C GLY A 231 -11.15 25.86 19.51
N ASP A 232 -11.56 26.81 20.33
CA ASP A 232 -10.74 27.30 21.45
C ASP A 232 -10.59 26.26 22.57
N GLU A 233 -11.59 25.38 22.75
CA GLU A 233 -11.57 24.33 23.76
C GLU A 233 -10.58 23.23 23.42
N GLU A 234 -10.62 22.73 22.18
CA GLU A 234 -9.67 21.76 21.63
C GLU A 234 -8.25 22.34 21.62
N LEU A 235 -8.12 23.63 21.28
CA LEU A 235 -6.82 24.32 21.32
C LEU A 235 -6.26 24.37 22.74
N ALA A 236 -7.10 24.65 23.74
CA ALA A 236 -6.70 24.65 25.14
C ALA A 236 -6.31 23.24 25.60
N HIS A 237 -7.05 22.20 25.18
CA HIS A 237 -6.73 20.81 25.47
C HIS A 237 -5.38 20.41 24.87
N ALA A 238 -5.16 20.69 23.58
CA ALA A 238 -3.91 20.36 22.89
C ALA A 238 -2.68 21.09 23.49
N LYS A 239 -2.83 22.33 23.97
CA LYS A 239 -1.76 23.03 24.71
C LYS A 239 -1.38 22.31 26.01
N ARG A 240 -2.35 21.74 26.72
CA ARG A 240 -2.11 20.97 27.95
C ARG A 240 -1.36 19.68 27.63
N ASN A 241 -1.85 18.93 26.65
CA ASN A 241 -1.20 17.69 26.18
C ASN A 241 0.26 17.94 25.78
N LEU A 242 0.54 19.05 25.07
CA LEU A 242 1.90 19.41 24.69
C LEU A 242 2.78 19.71 25.92
N THR A 243 2.23 20.34 26.94
CA THR A 243 2.96 20.64 28.19
C THR A 243 3.32 19.34 28.91
N GLU A 244 2.36 18.42 29.06
CA GLU A 244 2.56 17.11 29.67
C GLU A 244 3.57 16.27 28.88
N ALA A 245 3.46 16.22 27.56
CA ALA A 245 4.41 15.51 26.70
C ALA A 245 5.84 16.03 26.85
N ASN A 246 6.04 17.35 26.96
CA ASN A 246 7.37 17.93 27.18
C ASN A 246 7.94 17.58 28.56
N LEU A 247 7.11 17.55 29.61
CA LEU A 247 7.55 17.10 30.93
C LEU A 247 7.97 15.63 30.90
N ASN A 248 7.19 14.77 30.24
CA ASN A 248 7.54 13.36 30.06
C ASN A 248 8.84 13.16 29.27
N LEU A 249 9.08 13.97 28.23
CA LEU A 249 10.35 13.97 27.50
C LEU A 249 11.52 14.39 28.39
N SER A 250 11.32 15.39 29.26
CA SER A 250 12.35 15.78 30.24
C SER A 250 12.69 14.63 31.18
N VAL A 251 11.69 13.93 31.73
CA VAL A 251 11.88 12.76 32.59
C VAL A 251 12.64 11.65 31.84
N ALA A 252 12.23 11.34 30.61
CA ALA A 252 12.89 10.32 29.79
C ALA A 252 14.35 10.68 29.47
N THR A 253 14.63 11.96 29.19
CA THR A 253 15.98 12.44 28.89
C THR A 253 16.89 12.33 30.11
N VAL A 254 16.44 12.80 31.29
CA VAL A 254 17.22 12.68 32.53
C VAL A 254 17.43 11.20 32.90
N SER A 255 16.41 10.36 32.71
CA SER A 255 16.52 8.91 32.95
C SER A 255 17.59 8.26 32.06
N GLU A 256 17.65 8.61 30.77
CA GLU A 256 18.67 8.10 29.85
C GLU A 256 20.08 8.58 30.25
N LEU A 257 20.24 9.86 30.61
CA LEU A 257 21.52 10.39 31.09
C LEU A 257 21.98 9.69 32.37
N LEU A 258 21.07 9.45 33.31
CA LEU A 258 21.36 8.77 34.57
C LEU A 258 21.85 7.33 34.34
N ARG A 259 21.28 6.60 33.37
CA ARG A 259 21.73 5.23 33.01
C ARG A 259 23.20 5.19 32.58
N ASN A 260 23.73 6.29 32.04
CA ASN A 260 25.09 6.38 31.52
C ASN A 260 26.07 7.10 32.49
N ALA A 261 25.57 7.67 33.60
CA ALA A 261 26.36 8.46 34.52
C ALA A 261 27.05 7.60 35.60
N THR A 262 28.16 8.09 36.15
CA THR A 262 28.89 7.46 37.27
C THR A 262 29.29 8.52 38.30
N GLY A 263 29.50 8.11 39.56
CA GLY A 263 30.01 9.02 40.61
C GLY A 263 29.04 10.16 40.99
N GLU A 264 29.58 11.36 41.18
CA GLU A 264 28.82 12.55 41.63
C GLU A 264 27.73 12.98 40.63
N ASP A 265 27.98 12.78 39.32
CA ASP A 265 27.02 13.10 38.27
C ASP A 265 25.73 12.27 38.38
N ALA A 266 25.84 11.00 38.80
CA ALA A 266 24.67 10.15 39.02
C ALA A 266 23.81 10.63 40.20
N ALA A 267 24.43 11.12 41.28
CA ALA A 267 23.71 11.66 42.43
C ALA A 267 22.98 12.97 42.08
N ARG A 268 23.59 13.82 41.26
CA ARG A 268 22.96 15.04 40.74
C ARG A 268 21.78 14.69 39.84
N LEU A 269 21.97 13.83 38.84
CA LEU A 269 20.92 13.44 37.89
C LEU A 269 19.75 12.72 38.56
N SER A 270 20.00 11.97 39.65
CA SER A 270 18.92 11.36 40.44
C SER A 270 17.99 12.40 41.08
N ARG A 271 18.56 13.49 41.63
CA ARG A 271 17.73 14.59 42.18
C ARG A 271 16.98 15.33 41.08
N GLU A 272 17.62 15.57 39.94
CA GLU A 272 16.97 16.19 38.78
C GLU A 272 15.81 15.33 38.25
N LEU A 273 15.97 14.00 38.26
CA LEU A 273 14.92 13.05 37.86
C LEU A 273 13.72 13.08 38.82
N GLU A 274 13.97 13.16 40.12
CA GLU A 274 12.92 13.26 41.14
C GLU A 274 12.09 14.54 40.95
N VAL A 275 12.75 15.68 40.76
CA VAL A 275 12.08 16.97 40.49
C VAL A 275 11.28 16.92 39.19
N ALA A 276 11.86 16.37 38.11
CA ALA A 276 11.16 16.23 36.83
C ALA A 276 9.92 15.31 36.95
N SER A 277 10.04 14.20 37.68
CA SER A 277 8.95 13.25 37.91
C SER A 277 7.82 13.86 38.74
N VAL A 278 8.15 14.62 39.79
CA VAL A 278 7.16 15.34 40.60
C VAL A 278 6.43 16.39 39.77
N MET A 279 7.14 17.15 38.92
CA MET A 279 6.49 18.12 38.02
C MET A 279 5.56 17.45 37.00
N ALA A 280 5.98 16.32 36.42
CA ALA A 280 5.13 15.54 35.52
C ALA A 280 3.87 15.02 36.23
N GLN A 281 4.01 14.42 37.42
CA GLN A 281 2.88 13.93 38.21
C GLN A 281 1.94 15.04 38.66
N ALA A 282 2.48 16.18 39.11
CA ALA A 282 1.67 17.34 39.49
C ALA A 282 0.86 17.86 38.28
N SER A 283 1.47 17.87 37.09
CA SER A 283 0.79 18.21 35.84
C SER A 283 -0.24 17.17 35.41
N SER A 284 -0.22 15.93 35.89
CA SER A 284 -1.31 14.98 35.65
C SER A 284 -2.40 15.11 36.74
N PHE A 285 -2.03 15.36 38.00
CA PHE A 285 -2.95 15.47 39.14
C PHE A 285 -3.76 16.76 39.16
N GLN A 286 -3.15 17.91 38.88
CA GLN A 286 -3.83 19.21 38.87
C GLN A 286 -4.91 19.29 37.77
N PHE A 287 -4.89 18.34 36.83
CA PHE A 287 -5.78 18.26 35.69
C PHE A 287 -6.94 17.26 35.88
N CYS A 288 -6.77 16.18 36.65
CA CYS A 288 -7.88 15.29 37.06
C CYS A 288 -8.90 15.99 37.98
N VAL A 289 -8.50 17.00 38.76
CA VAL A 289 -9.39 17.67 39.74
C VAL A 289 -10.35 18.68 39.08
N LYS A 290 -10.21 18.98 37.78
CA LYS A 290 -11.01 19.98 37.05
C LYS A 290 -12.02 19.39 36.06
N TRP A 291 -12.54 18.20 36.35
CA TRP A 291 -13.65 17.58 35.62
C TRP A 291 -14.95 17.74 36.43
N PRO A 292 -15.89 18.64 36.05
CA PRO A 292 -17.25 18.54 36.55
C PRO A 292 -17.99 17.51 35.69
N LEU A 293 -18.46 16.43 36.31
CA LEU A 293 -19.59 15.66 35.78
C LEU A 293 -20.71 16.65 35.43
N LYS A 294 -20.96 16.88 34.14
CA LYS A 294 -22.29 17.30 33.70
C LYS A 294 -23.07 16.04 33.41
N SER A 295 -23.63 15.48 34.47
CA SER A 295 -24.81 14.63 34.41
C SER A 295 -26.03 15.52 34.20
N THR A 296 -26.62 15.47 33.01
CA THR A 296 -28.07 15.60 32.74
C THR A 296 -28.34 15.08 31.35
#